data_AF-A5EWJ9-F1
#
_entry.id   AF-A5EWJ9-F1
#
_cell.length_a   1.000
_cell.length_b   1.000
_cell.length_c   1.000
_cell.angle_alpha   90.00
_cell.angle_beta   90.00
_cell.angle_gamma   90.00
#
_symmetry.space_group_name_H-M   'P 1'
#
loop_
_entity.id
_entity.type
_entity.pdbx_description
1 polymer ?
#
loop_
_entity_poly.entity_id
_entity_poly.type
_entity_poly.pdbx_seq_one_letter_code
_entity_poly.pdbx_strand_id
1 'polypeptide(L)'
;MRAAGKWQGSIEDGVSFLRGLDDIVIAPRCAHTLEEAQLWRYKTDRLTGDPLPELDDAHDHCWDAIRYALSDVIRGGYQGNSIIAGAARAFRRGR
;
A
#
# COMPACT_ATOMS: atom_id res chain seq x y z
N MET A 1 17.46 -13.02 8.91
CA MET A 1 16.20 -12.30 8.65
C MET A 1 16.38 -10.86 9.13
N ARG A 2 16.07 -9.85 8.32
CA ARG A 2 16.11 -8.44 8.71
C ARG A 2 14.68 -7.97 8.97
N ALA A 3 14.46 -7.22 10.04
CA ALA A 3 13.15 -6.62 10.30
C ALA A 3 12.85 -5.56 9.22
N ALA A 4 11.58 -5.44 8.81
CA ALA A 4 11.15 -4.36 7.95
C ALA A 4 11.35 -3.03 8.68
N GLY A 5 11.99 -2.06 8.02
CA GLY A 5 12.20 -0.75 8.62
C GLY A 5 10.88 0.01 8.68
N LYS A 6 10.19 -0.02 9.82
CA LYS A 6 8.98 0.78 10.08
C LYS A 6 9.38 2.25 10.36
N TRP A 7 8.66 3.20 9.77
CA TRP A 7 8.84 4.63 10.04
C TRP A 7 7.51 5.30 10.42
N GLN A 8 7.59 6.50 11.00
CA GLN A 8 6.42 7.31 11.29
C GLN A 8 5.75 7.71 9.97
N GLY A 9 4.45 7.44 9.83
CA GLY A 9 3.72 7.65 8.56
C GLY A 9 3.79 6.47 7.58
N SER A 10 4.44 5.36 7.95
CA SER A 10 4.59 4.21 7.04
C SER A 10 3.27 3.60 6.58
N ILE A 11 2.20 3.73 7.38
CA ILE A 11 0.85 3.26 7.05
C ILE A 11 0.30 4.09 5.90
N GLU A 12 0.26 5.41 6.07
CA GLU A 12 -0.26 6.37 5.12
C GLU A 12 0.54 6.33 3.80
N ASP A 13 1.87 6.29 3.88
CA ASP A 13 2.73 6.17 2.71
C ASP A 13 2.51 4.86 1.96
N GLY A 14 2.35 3.75 2.68
CA GLY A 14 2.08 2.45 2.07
C GLY A 14 0.72 2.39 1.38
N VAL A 15 -0.32 2.96 2.00
CA VAL A 15 -1.66 3.05 1.40
C VAL A 15 -1.63 3.94 0.16
N SER A 16 -0.97 5.10 0.25
CA SER A 16 -0.79 6.03 -0.88
C SER A 16 -0.08 5.36 -2.04
N PHE A 17 0.99 4.62 -1.76
CA PHE A 17 1.72 3.84 -2.77
C PHE A 17 0.83 2.79 -3.44
N LEU A 18 0.10 1.99 -2.65
CA LEU A 18 -0.80 0.96 -3.19
C LEU A 18 -1.91 1.57 -4.06
N ARG A 19 -2.48 2.71 -3.65
CA ARG A 19 -3.47 3.46 -4.43
C ARG A 19 -2.91 4.10 -5.69
N GLY A 20 -1.60 4.31 -5.75
CA GLY A 20 -0.91 4.84 -6.93
C GLY A 20 -0.56 3.78 -7.98
N LEU A 21 -0.79 2.49 -7.70
CA LEU A 21 -0.63 1.43 -8.68
C LEU A 21 -1.82 1.44 -9.64
N ASP A 22 -1.56 1.18 -10.92
CA ASP A 22 -2.64 1.05 -11.92
C ASP A 22 -3.54 -0.15 -11.60
N ASP A 23 -2.94 -1.28 -11.23
CA ASP A 23 -3.62 -2.53 -10.92
C ASP A 23 -2.96 -3.29 -9.76
N ILE A 24 -3.78 -3.93 -8.93
CA ILE A 24 -3.34 -4.90 -7.91
C ILE A 24 -3.98 -6.26 -8.23
N VAL A 25 -3.19 -7.19 -8.77
CA VAL A 25 -3.67 -8.51 -9.18
C VAL A 25 -3.45 -9.53 -8.05
N ILE A 26 -4.54 -10.03 -7.47
CA ILE A 26 -4.50 -11.05 -6.42
C ILE A 26 -4.92 -12.41 -7.02
N ALA A 27 -4.06 -13.42 -6.89
CA ALA A 27 -4.38 -14.75 -7.38
C ALA A 27 -5.53 -15.39 -6.58
N PRO A 28 -6.44 -16.17 -7.21
CA PRO A 28 -7.58 -16.81 -6.52
C PRO A 28 -7.21 -17.72 -5.35
N ARG A 29 -5.98 -18.26 -5.35
CA ARG A 29 -5.47 -19.10 -4.26
C ARG A 29 -5.21 -18.32 -2.96
N CYS A 30 -5.08 -17.00 -3.03
CA CYS A 30 -4.84 -16.14 -1.89
C CYS A 30 -6.18 -15.67 -1.29
N ALA A 31 -6.97 -16.62 -0.79
CA ALA A 31 -8.35 -16.37 -0.35
C ALA A 31 -8.43 -15.29 0.74
N HIS A 32 -7.55 -15.33 1.73
CA HIS A 32 -7.51 -14.31 2.80
C HIS A 32 -7.16 -12.92 2.28
N THR A 33 -6.20 -12.81 1.36
CA THR A 33 -5.85 -11.52 0.76
C THR A 33 -7.00 -10.96 -0.08
N LEU A 34 -7.77 -11.82 -0.77
CA LEU A 34 -8.97 -11.41 -1.50
C LEU A 34 -10.08 -10.91 -0.57
N GLU A 35 -10.32 -11.62 0.53
CA GLU A 35 -11.29 -11.22 1.55
C GLU A 35 -10.90 -9.88 2.17
N GLU A 36 -9.64 -9.73 2.59
CA GLU A 36 -9.13 -8.47 3.12
C GLU A 36 -9.18 -7.35 2.08
N ALA A 37 -8.95 -7.62 0.80
CA ALA A 37 -9.06 -6.62 -0.26
C ALA A 37 -10.48 -6.07 -0.44
N GLN A 38 -11.50 -6.84 -0.10
CA GLN A 38 -12.90 -6.43 -0.17
C GLN A 38 -13.38 -5.73 1.10
N LEU A 39 -12.79 -6.05 2.25
CA LEU A 39 -13.28 -5.61 3.56
C LEU A 39 -12.48 -4.46 4.18
N TRP A 40 -11.19 -4.32 3.82
CA TRP A 40 -10.30 -3.31 4.37
C TRP A 40 -10.73 -1.90 3.95
N ARG A 41 -10.95 -1.04 4.93
CA ARG A 41 -11.57 0.28 4.74
C ARG A 41 -11.09 1.29 5.77
N TYR A 42 -11.36 2.57 5.53
CA TYR A 42 -11.23 3.60 6.55
C TYR A 42 -12.31 3.46 7.61
N LYS A 43 -11.99 3.88 8.84
CA LYS A 43 -13.00 4.06 9.89
C LYS A 43 -14.04 5.07 9.43
N THR A 44 -15.26 4.89 9.89
CA THR A 44 -16.39 5.77 9.56
C THR A 44 -16.86 6.48 10.81
N ASP A 45 -17.13 7.78 10.71
CA ASP A 45 -17.72 8.54 11.81
C ASP A 45 -19.13 8.00 12.13
N ARG A 46 -19.40 7.74 13.41
CA ARG A 46 -20.65 7.11 13.85
C ARG A 46 -21.87 8.03 13.69
N LEU A 47 -21.68 9.34 13.72
CA LEU A 47 -22.74 10.34 13.67
C LEU A 47 -22.99 10.82 12.24
N THR A 48 -21.93 11.04 11.45
CA THR A 48 -22.06 11.60 10.10
C THR A 48 -21.99 10.56 8.99
N GLY A 49 -21.36 9.40 9.24
CA GLY A 49 -21.11 8.40 8.21
C GLY A 49 -19.92 8.74 7.29
N ASP A 50 -19.16 9.80 7.59
CA ASP A 50 -18.02 10.20 6.77
C ASP A 50 -16.78 9.34 7.04
N PRO A 51 -15.94 9.07 6.03
CA PRO A 51 -14.68 8.36 6.23
C PRO A 51 -13.69 9.21 7.02
N LEU A 52 -13.14 8.65 8.09
CA LEU A 52 -12.08 9.24 8.89
C LEU A 52 -10.71 8.97 8.25
N PRO A 53 -9.69 9.82 8.45
CA PRO A 53 -8.33 9.61 7.95
C PRO A 53 -7.57 8.54 8.76
N GLU A 54 -8.28 7.55 9.30
CA GLU A 54 -7.76 6.47 10.11
C GLU A 54 -8.26 5.15 9.53
N LEU A 55 -7.37 4.19 9.31
CA LEU A 55 -7.75 2.86 8.81
C LEU A 55 -8.44 2.04 9.90
N ASP A 56 -9.42 1.23 9.49
CA ASP A 56 -10.07 0.29 10.40
C ASP A 56 -9.05 -0.80 10.80
N ASP A 57 -9.01 -1.11 12.10
CA ASP A 57 -8.11 -2.13 12.68
C ASP A 57 -8.73 -3.52 12.51
N ALA A 58 -9.12 -3.82 11.27
CA ALA A 58 -9.81 -5.03 10.88
C ALA A 58 -9.46 -5.38 9.43
N HIS A 59 -9.15 -6.66 9.20
CA HIS A 59 -8.82 -7.18 7.86
C HIS A 59 -7.56 -6.53 7.24
N ASP A 60 -6.54 -6.29 8.05
CA ASP A 60 -5.31 -5.60 7.65
C ASP A 60 -4.06 -6.49 7.60
N HIS A 61 -4.14 -7.76 8.00
CA HIS A 61 -2.97 -8.62 8.23
C HIS A 61 -2.14 -8.87 6.96
N CYS A 62 -2.79 -9.24 5.85
CA CYS A 62 -2.13 -9.43 4.57
C CYS A 62 -1.65 -8.09 4.01
N TRP A 63 -2.43 -7.02 4.15
CA TRP A 63 -2.06 -5.69 3.67
C TRP A 63 -0.84 -5.13 4.39
N ASP A 64 -0.75 -5.32 5.70
CA ASP A 64 0.43 -4.96 6.49
C ASP A 64 1.65 -5.74 6.03
N ALA A 65 1.54 -7.04 5.83
CA ALA A 65 2.62 -7.86 5.28
C ALA A 65 3.09 -7.34 3.90
N ILE A 66 2.15 -7.00 3.01
CA ILE A 66 2.45 -6.44 1.68
C ILE A 66 3.17 -5.09 1.80
N ARG A 67 2.67 -4.17 2.63
CA ARG A 67 3.31 -2.87 2.85
C ARG A 67 4.73 -3.02 3.41
N TYR A 68 4.93 -3.93 4.36
CA TYR A 68 6.27 -4.19 4.92
C TYR A 68 7.20 -4.84 3.90
N ALA A 69 6.70 -5.71 3.02
CA ALA A 69 7.49 -6.26 1.92
C ALA A 69 7.90 -5.18 0.91
N LEU A 70 7.09 -4.13 0.74
CA LEU A 70 7.34 -3.02 -0.16
C LEU A 70 8.10 -1.85 0.48
N SER A 71 8.50 -1.95 1.75
CA SER A 71 9.10 -0.83 2.50
C SER A 71 10.29 -0.19 1.80
N ASP A 72 11.15 -0.99 1.17
CA ASP A 72 12.35 -0.52 0.49
C ASP A 72 12.02 0.20 -0.83
N VAL A 73 10.95 -0.21 -1.51
CA VAL A 73 10.47 0.46 -2.73
C VAL A 73 9.84 1.79 -2.37
N ILE A 74 8.96 1.81 -1.36
CA ILE A 74 8.25 3.00 -0.88
C ILE A 74 9.24 4.07 -0.40
N ARG A 75 10.29 3.67 0.33
CA ARG A 75 11.32 4.58 0.83
C ARG A 75 12.36 5.01 -0.22
N GLY A 76 12.22 4.59 -1.48
CA GLY A 76 13.18 4.91 -2.56
C GLY A 76 14.53 4.18 -2.45
N GLY A 77 14.59 3.10 -1.66
CA GLY A 77 15.78 2.27 -1.45
C GLY A 77 16.00 1.20 -2.52
N TYR A 78 15.08 1.00 -3.47
CA TYR A 78 15.27 0.01 -4.54
C TYR A 78 16.31 0.49 -5.58
N GLN A 79 17.58 0.16 -5.32
CA GLN A 79 18.73 0.34 -6.21
C GLN A 79 18.90 -0.81 -7.22
N GLY A 80 17.89 -1.67 -7.38
CA GLY A 80 17.89 -2.75 -8.37
C GLY A 80 17.50 -2.23 -9.75
N ASN A 81 18.15 -2.76 -10.79
CA ASN A 81 18.01 -2.37 -12.21
C ASN A 81 16.52 -2.19 -12.60
N SER A 82 16.03 -0.95 -12.59
CA SER A 82 14.61 -0.67 -12.44
C SER A 82 13.94 -0.37 -13.77
N ILE A 83 13.15 -1.34 -14.25
CA ILE A 83 12.03 -1.10 -15.17
C ILE A 83 11.04 -0.06 -14.60
N ILE A 84 11.01 0.12 -13.28
CA ILE A 84 10.12 1.03 -12.54
C ILE A 84 10.63 2.49 -12.48
N ALA A 85 11.94 2.74 -12.57
CA ALA A 85 12.46 4.12 -12.62
C ALA A 85 12.20 4.82 -13.96
N GLY A 86 11.89 4.04 -15.01
CA GLY A 86 11.41 4.58 -16.29
C GLY A 86 10.08 5.31 -16.15
N ALA A 87 9.13 4.73 -15.39
CA ALA A 87 7.79 5.30 -15.20
C ALA A 87 7.82 6.58 -14.36
N ALA A 88 8.58 6.60 -13.26
CA ALA A 88 8.71 7.80 -12.42
C ALA A 88 9.43 8.97 -13.13
N ARG A 89 10.30 8.68 -14.11
CA ARG A 89 10.96 9.72 -14.93
C ARG A 89 10.04 10.23 -16.05
N ALA A 90 9.08 9.43 -16.52
CA ALA A 90 8.09 9.84 -17.52
C ALA A 90 7.10 10.89 -16.97
N PHE A 91 6.74 10.81 -15.68
CA PHE A 91 5.83 11.78 -15.04
C PHE A 91 6.43 13.21 -14.94
N ARG A 92 7.76 13.38 -14.97
CA ARG A 92 8.42 14.70 -14.86
C ARG A 92 8.76 15.38 -16.19
N ARG A 93 8.43 14.78 -17.34
CA ARG A 93 8.68 15.37 -18.66
C ARG A 93 7.45 15.29 -19.55
N GLY A 94 6.41 16.02 -19.16
CA GLY A 94 5.42 16.52 -20.12
C GLY A 94 6.00 17.70 -20.91
N ARG A 95 6.23 17.49 -22.20
CA ARG A 95 6.05 18.47 -23.28
C ARG A 95 5.21 17.81 -24.35
#